data_AF-A0ABD3WF69-F1
#
_entry.id   AF-A0ABD3WF69-F1
#
_cell.length_a   1.000
_cell.length_b   1.000
_cell.length_c   1.000
_cell.angle_alpha   90.00
_cell.angle_beta   90.00
_cell.angle_gamma   90.00
#
_symmetry.space_group_name_H-M   'P 1'
#
loop_
_entity.id
_entity.type
_entity.pdbx_description
1 polymer ?
#
loop_
_entity_poly.entity_id
_entity_poly.type
_entity_poly.pdbx_seq_one_letter_code
_entity_poly.pdbx_strand_id
1 'polypeptide(L)'
;MDIRDAVRQGLTSSPRYLPVWFRYDKTGSILNDRCLTDNKYYYFHKSELDIIQRYIDEMVCQVKFPCSIVDLGSGNAIKTRIFIDALLKYQEKLKYIPVDISEADDRLLITLDITQNEEEILNAYLDPTGICGKLYLNALHRLNREFQANFKIDNFKLEASFSRDLSAKGSSAVIMRVRSTCKHEVCIPGLNLTLLLEEGEYINLFEGEGVSHKYTLDQIRGLAEDGQLHIEKIWTDSDNHVACVMFSKLNNLNTQIDRKPL
;
A
#
# COMPACT_ATOMS: atom_id res chain seq x y z
N MET A 1 -1.37 12.65 -14.84
CA MET A 1 0.08 12.73 -15.14
C MET A 1 0.42 11.55 -16.03
N ASP A 2 1.11 11.77 -17.15
CA ASP A 2 1.52 10.68 -18.04
C ASP A 2 2.55 9.77 -17.35
N ILE A 3 2.52 8.47 -17.66
CA ILE A 3 3.46 7.48 -17.11
C ILE A 3 4.91 7.83 -17.43
N ARG A 4 5.15 8.32 -18.65
CA ARG A 4 6.47 8.74 -19.12
C ARG A 4 7.02 9.87 -18.25
N ASP A 5 6.19 10.89 -17.99
CA ASP A 5 6.59 12.06 -17.22
C ASP A 5 6.88 11.70 -15.76
N ALA A 6 6.02 10.91 -15.13
CA ALA A 6 6.20 10.49 -13.74
C ALA A 6 7.49 9.67 -13.55
N VAL A 7 7.76 8.72 -14.45
CA VAL A 7 8.96 7.88 -14.39
C VAL A 7 10.22 8.69 -14.70
N ARG A 8 10.19 9.55 -15.72
CA ARG A 8 11.32 10.44 -16.03
C ARG A 8 11.61 11.38 -14.86
N GLN A 9 10.58 11.97 -14.26
CA GLN A 9 10.73 12.83 -13.09
C GLN A 9 11.44 12.09 -11.96
N GLY A 10 11.00 10.88 -11.59
CA GLY A 10 11.65 10.11 -10.54
C GLY A 10 13.08 9.68 -10.86
N LEU A 11 13.37 9.29 -12.11
CA LEU A 11 14.74 8.91 -12.49
C LEU A 11 15.70 10.10 -12.56
N THR A 12 15.20 11.32 -12.69
CA THR A 12 16.00 12.56 -12.72
C THR A 12 16.05 13.30 -11.38
N SER A 13 15.34 12.84 -10.35
CA SER A 13 15.38 13.44 -9.02
C SER A 13 16.62 13.04 -8.24
N SER A 14 16.86 13.76 -7.12
CA SER A 14 17.88 13.41 -6.13
C SER A 14 17.20 13.32 -4.75
N PRO A 15 17.10 12.13 -4.13
CA PRO A 15 17.50 10.82 -4.66
C PRO A 15 16.64 10.38 -5.85
N ARG A 16 17.18 9.50 -6.71
CA ARG A 16 16.43 8.88 -7.82
C ARG A 16 15.37 7.95 -7.26
N TYR A 17 14.21 7.89 -7.90
CA TYR A 17 13.18 6.92 -7.58
C TYR A 17 12.39 6.40 -8.77
N LEU A 18 11.70 5.29 -8.57
CA LEU A 18 10.64 4.79 -9.43
C LEU A 18 9.33 4.73 -8.64
N PRO A 19 8.21 5.25 -9.18
CA PRO A 19 6.95 5.20 -8.47
C PRO A 19 6.51 3.78 -8.13
N VAL A 20 5.93 3.58 -6.95
CA VAL A 20 5.50 2.28 -6.43
C VAL A 20 4.59 1.54 -7.41
N TRP A 21 3.60 2.25 -7.97
CA TRP A 21 2.63 1.68 -8.90
C TRP A 21 3.28 1.20 -10.21
N PHE A 22 4.47 1.68 -10.55
CA PHE A 22 5.13 1.34 -11.81
C PHE A 22 5.55 -0.13 -11.89
N ARG A 23 5.75 -0.82 -10.76
CA ARG A 23 6.08 -2.26 -10.77
C ARG A 23 4.88 -3.17 -11.07
N TYR A 24 3.65 -2.65 -11.14
CA TYR A 24 2.41 -3.42 -11.32
C TYR A 24 1.90 -3.38 -12.77
N ASP A 25 2.70 -3.86 -13.72
CA ASP A 25 2.17 -4.30 -15.02
C ASP A 25 1.53 -5.71 -14.89
N LYS A 26 1.09 -6.32 -16.01
CA LYS A 26 0.54 -7.69 -15.99
C LYS A 26 1.47 -8.70 -15.29
N THR A 27 2.78 -8.60 -15.50
CA THR A 27 3.77 -9.48 -14.87
C THR A 27 3.88 -9.19 -13.37
N GLY A 28 3.93 -7.91 -13.00
CA GLY A 28 3.95 -7.44 -11.62
C GLY A 28 2.73 -7.86 -10.84
N SER A 29 1.54 -7.83 -11.43
CA SER A 29 0.31 -8.31 -10.79
C SER A 29 0.39 -9.81 -10.45
N ILE A 30 0.88 -10.64 -11.39
CA ILE A 30 1.09 -12.08 -11.14
C ILE A 30 2.13 -12.30 -10.04
N LEU A 31 3.24 -11.57 -10.08
CA LEU A 31 4.27 -11.64 -9.04
C LEU A 31 3.72 -11.22 -7.69
N ASN A 32 2.90 -10.17 -7.64
CA ASN A 32 2.23 -9.71 -6.43
C ASN A 32 1.32 -10.79 -5.86
N ASP A 33 0.44 -11.38 -6.67
CA ASP A 33 -0.43 -12.47 -6.21
C ASP A 33 0.38 -13.62 -5.59
N ARG A 34 1.50 -13.98 -6.23
CA ARG A 34 2.43 -14.97 -5.69
C ARG A 34 3.14 -14.52 -4.41
N CYS A 35 3.47 -13.25 -4.27
CA CYS A 35 3.98 -12.73 -3.00
C CYS A 35 2.94 -12.92 -1.90
N LEU A 36 1.66 -12.68 -2.19
CA LEU A 36 0.58 -12.84 -1.22
C LEU A 36 0.32 -14.31 -0.86
N THR A 37 0.46 -15.24 -1.80
CA THR A 37 0.14 -16.66 -1.60
C THR A 37 1.33 -17.50 -1.16
N ASP A 38 2.49 -17.31 -1.79
CA ASP A 38 3.64 -18.22 -1.69
C ASP A 38 4.62 -17.76 -0.59
N ASN A 39 4.67 -16.46 -0.29
CA ASN A 39 5.56 -15.94 0.75
C ASN A 39 4.99 -16.25 2.14
N LYS A 40 5.63 -17.16 2.86
CA LYS A 40 5.22 -17.51 4.23
C LYS A 40 5.46 -16.38 5.24
N TYR A 41 6.38 -15.45 4.96
CA TYR A 41 6.74 -14.34 5.84
C TYR A 41 5.87 -13.09 5.61
N TYR A 42 5.14 -13.01 4.49
CA TYR A 42 4.23 -11.89 4.24
C TYR A 42 2.93 -12.08 5.03
N TYR A 43 2.94 -11.60 6.28
CA TYR A 43 1.84 -11.79 7.24
C TYR A 43 0.60 -10.95 6.90
N PHE A 44 0.78 -9.71 6.40
CA PHE A 44 -0.27 -8.70 6.29
C PHE A 44 -1.56 -9.21 5.64
N HIS A 45 -1.43 -9.86 4.47
CA HIS A 45 -2.59 -10.38 3.74
C HIS A 45 -3.31 -11.52 4.46
N LYS A 46 -2.57 -12.38 5.16
CA LYS A 46 -3.12 -13.52 5.90
C LYS A 46 -3.82 -13.06 7.16
N SER A 47 -3.19 -12.16 7.91
CA SER A 47 -3.77 -11.55 9.11
C SER A 47 -5.05 -10.78 8.77
N GLU A 48 -5.06 -10.02 7.67
CA GLU A 48 -6.25 -9.31 7.21
C GLU A 48 -7.40 -10.28 6.87
N LEU A 49 -7.12 -11.37 6.14
CA LEU A 49 -8.13 -12.36 5.81
C LEU A 49 -8.67 -13.10 7.04
N ASP A 50 -7.82 -13.46 8.00
CA ASP A 50 -8.22 -14.11 9.26
C ASP A 50 -9.18 -13.20 10.06
N ILE A 51 -8.84 -11.92 10.20
CA ILE A 51 -9.71 -10.95 10.89
C ILE A 51 -11.06 -10.85 10.19
N ILE A 52 -11.06 -10.64 8.87
CA ILE A 52 -12.32 -10.51 8.11
C ILE A 52 -13.16 -11.79 8.31
N GLN A 53 -12.59 -12.97 8.13
CA GLN A 53 -13.33 -14.23 8.27
C GLN A 53 -13.90 -14.45 9.67
N ARG A 54 -13.13 -14.11 10.71
CA ARG A 54 -13.55 -14.28 12.11
C ARG A 54 -14.64 -13.30 12.53
N TYR A 55 -14.56 -12.05 12.04
CA TYR A 55 -15.40 -10.95 12.51
C TYR A 55 -16.41 -10.44 11.47
N ILE A 56 -16.58 -11.13 10.33
CA ILE A 56 -17.43 -10.65 9.23
C ILE A 56 -18.87 -10.37 9.67
N ASP A 57 -19.48 -11.28 10.45
CA ASP A 57 -20.86 -11.11 10.87
C ASP A 57 -20.98 -9.91 11.84
N GLU A 58 -19.96 -9.68 12.67
CA GLU A 58 -19.93 -8.52 13.57
C GLU A 58 -19.75 -7.21 12.81
N MET A 59 -18.85 -7.17 11.82
CA MET A 59 -18.63 -6.02 10.93
C MET A 59 -19.91 -5.67 10.17
N VAL A 60 -20.59 -6.68 9.61
CA VAL A 60 -21.84 -6.52 8.87
C VAL A 60 -22.99 -6.06 9.78
N CYS A 61 -23.02 -6.45 11.05
CA CYS A 61 -24.02 -5.95 12.00
C CYS A 61 -23.90 -4.45 12.32
N GLN A 62 -22.75 -3.82 12.00
CA GLN A 62 -22.56 -2.38 12.24
C GLN A 62 -23.10 -1.49 11.12
N VAL A 63 -23.46 -2.04 9.95
CA VAL A 63 -23.93 -1.24 8.82
C VAL A 63 -25.46 -1.17 8.76
N LYS A 64 -25.98 -0.04 8.30
CA LYS A 64 -27.42 0.12 8.03
C LYS A 64 -27.76 -0.49 6.67
N PHE A 65 -28.93 -1.13 6.58
CA PHE A 65 -29.42 -1.74 5.35
C PHE A 65 -30.59 -0.92 4.73
N PRO A 66 -30.72 -0.89 3.39
CA PRO A 66 -29.80 -1.46 2.40
C PRO A 66 -28.51 -0.64 2.30
N CYS A 67 -27.38 -1.29 2.02
CA CYS A 67 -26.10 -0.64 1.81
C CYS A 67 -25.52 -0.87 0.41
N SER A 68 -24.47 -0.12 0.09
CA SER A 68 -23.57 -0.36 -1.04
C SER A 68 -22.17 -0.63 -0.51
N ILE A 69 -21.32 -1.28 -1.31
CA ILE A 69 -19.90 -1.49 -0.97
C ILE A 69 -19.04 -0.66 -1.91
N VAL A 70 -18.10 0.10 -1.32
CA VAL A 70 -17.08 0.85 -2.06
C VAL A 70 -15.71 0.22 -1.80
N ASP A 71 -15.01 -0.19 -2.86
CA ASP A 71 -13.73 -0.93 -2.73
C ASP A 71 -12.55 -0.17 -3.35
N LEU A 72 -11.84 0.54 -2.49
CA LEU A 72 -10.67 1.34 -2.84
C LEU A 72 -9.44 0.44 -2.99
N GLY A 73 -9.25 -0.10 -4.20
CA GLY A 73 -8.09 -0.94 -4.53
C GLY A 73 -8.37 -2.44 -4.48
N SER A 74 -9.45 -2.86 -5.15
CA SER A 74 -9.96 -4.24 -5.14
C SER A 74 -8.96 -5.36 -5.44
N GLY A 75 -7.90 -5.12 -6.21
CA GLY A 75 -6.91 -6.15 -6.54
C GLY A 75 -7.56 -7.41 -7.13
N ASN A 76 -7.37 -8.56 -6.48
CA ASN A 76 -8.00 -9.84 -6.85
C ASN A 76 -9.42 -10.06 -6.27
N ALA A 77 -9.95 -9.07 -5.54
CA ALA A 77 -11.30 -9.00 -4.98
C ALA A 77 -11.70 -10.13 -4.02
N ILE A 78 -10.74 -10.90 -3.48
CA ILE A 78 -11.03 -11.99 -2.53
C ILE A 78 -11.75 -11.46 -1.27
N LYS A 79 -11.25 -10.36 -0.70
CA LYS A 79 -11.83 -9.72 0.50
C LYS A 79 -13.23 -9.19 0.21
N THR A 80 -13.36 -8.50 -0.92
CA THR A 80 -14.62 -7.95 -1.43
C THR A 80 -15.69 -9.01 -1.55
N ARG A 81 -15.32 -10.20 -2.05
CA ARG A 81 -16.25 -11.32 -2.20
C ARG A 81 -16.79 -11.80 -0.84
N ILE A 82 -15.94 -11.88 0.19
CA ILE A 82 -16.37 -12.25 1.55
C ILE A 82 -17.42 -11.26 2.08
N PHE A 83 -17.20 -9.96 1.90
CA PHE A 83 -18.18 -8.93 2.27
C PHE A 83 -19.48 -9.03 1.46
N ILE A 84 -19.38 -9.20 0.13
CA ILE A 84 -20.56 -9.35 -0.73
C ILE A 84 -21.42 -10.54 -0.25
N ASP A 85 -20.80 -11.70 -0.02
CA ASP A 85 -21.51 -12.91 0.41
C ASP A 85 -22.15 -12.76 1.80
N ALA A 86 -21.51 -12.02 2.71
CA ALA A 86 -22.06 -11.75 4.03
C ALA A 86 -23.21 -10.72 3.99
N LEU A 87 -23.07 -9.64 3.22
CA LEU A 87 -24.10 -8.59 3.08
C LEU A 87 -25.37 -9.11 2.40
N LEU A 88 -25.23 -9.97 1.39
CA LEU A 88 -26.37 -10.57 0.67
C LEU A 88 -27.22 -11.52 1.54
N LYS A 89 -26.75 -11.89 2.75
CA LYS A 89 -27.61 -12.56 3.74
C LYS A 89 -28.70 -11.64 4.31
N TYR A 90 -28.49 -10.32 4.27
CA TYR A 90 -29.34 -9.30 4.90
C TYR A 90 -30.01 -8.34 3.89
N GLN A 91 -29.63 -8.36 2.61
CA GLN A 91 -30.28 -7.59 1.54
C GLN A 91 -30.32 -8.37 0.21
N GLU A 92 -31.38 -8.18 -0.58
CA GLU A 92 -31.60 -8.93 -1.83
C GLU A 92 -30.61 -8.57 -2.95
N LYS A 93 -30.17 -7.31 -3.00
CA LYS A 93 -29.29 -6.77 -4.05
C LYS A 93 -28.23 -5.89 -3.43
N LEU A 94 -27.01 -5.94 -3.94
CA LEU A 94 -25.89 -5.13 -3.48
C LEU A 94 -25.29 -4.35 -4.65
N LYS A 95 -25.13 -3.04 -4.47
CA LYS A 95 -24.40 -2.18 -5.42
C LYS A 95 -22.92 -2.20 -5.04
N TYR A 96 -22.07 -2.59 -5.98
CA TYR A 96 -20.61 -2.57 -5.85
C TYR A 96 -20.05 -1.40 -6.66
N ILE A 97 -19.26 -0.54 -6.01
CA ILE A 97 -18.71 0.68 -6.59
C ILE A 97 -17.20 0.70 -6.34
N PRO A 98 -16.34 0.77 -7.35
CA PRO A 98 -14.89 0.77 -7.11
C PRO A 98 -14.37 2.10 -6.50
N VAL A 99 -15.09 3.22 -6.61
CA VAL A 99 -14.77 4.51 -5.96
C VAL A 99 -16.06 5.35 -5.83
N ASP A 100 -16.31 5.96 -4.66
CA ASP A 100 -17.43 6.90 -4.45
C ASP A 100 -17.07 8.00 -3.43
N ILE A 101 -17.90 9.05 -3.33
CA ILE A 101 -17.78 10.15 -2.36
C ILE A 101 -18.59 9.78 -1.10
N SER A 102 -18.03 10.02 0.08
CA SER A 102 -18.67 9.59 1.34
C SER A 102 -19.84 10.48 1.79
N GLU A 103 -20.93 9.85 2.19
CA GLU A 103 -22.08 10.44 2.89
C GLU A 103 -21.92 10.35 4.42
N ALA A 104 -22.81 11.01 5.16
CA ALA A 104 -22.70 11.13 6.62
C ALA A 104 -22.86 9.80 7.39
N ASP A 105 -23.61 8.85 6.84
CA ASP A 105 -23.88 7.55 7.44
C ASP A 105 -22.87 6.46 7.02
N ASP A 106 -21.89 6.80 6.17
CA ASP A 106 -20.94 5.83 5.64
C ASP A 106 -19.99 5.29 6.71
N ARG A 107 -19.51 4.07 6.45
CA ARG A 107 -18.44 3.43 7.22
C ARG A 107 -17.23 3.23 6.33
N LEU A 108 -16.07 3.64 6.83
CA LEU A 108 -14.79 3.32 6.24
C LEU A 108 -14.18 2.17 7.03
N LEU A 109 -13.97 1.03 6.35
CA LEU A 109 -13.22 -0.09 6.89
C LEU A 109 -11.84 -0.12 6.22
N ILE A 110 -10.77 -0.02 7.01
CA ILE A 110 -9.40 -0.06 6.51
C ILE A 110 -8.52 -0.92 7.43
N THR A 111 -7.67 -1.74 6.82
CA THR A 111 -6.66 -2.51 7.54
C THR A 111 -5.32 -1.77 7.50
N LEU A 112 -4.76 -1.50 8.68
CA LEU A 112 -3.49 -0.81 8.85
C LEU A 112 -2.45 -1.78 9.44
N ASP A 113 -1.24 -1.75 8.89
CA ASP A 113 -0.11 -2.60 9.31
C ASP A 113 0.42 -2.10 10.66
N ILE A 114 0.43 -2.95 11.69
CA ILE A 114 0.93 -2.56 13.02
C ILE A 114 2.45 -2.68 13.02
N THR A 115 3.13 -1.69 13.60
CA THR A 115 4.60 -1.68 13.69
C THR A 115 5.11 -2.86 14.53
N GLN A 116 5.61 -3.90 13.85
CA GLN A 116 6.26 -5.07 14.44
C GLN A 116 7.75 -4.83 14.74
N ASN A 117 8.44 -5.90 15.14
CA ASN A 117 9.90 -5.92 15.19
C ASN A 117 10.49 -5.82 13.76
N GLU A 118 11.69 -5.26 13.66
CA GLU A 118 12.31 -4.94 12.38
C GLU A 118 12.65 -6.19 11.55
N GLU A 119 13.11 -7.26 12.18
CA GLU A 119 13.51 -8.49 11.48
C GLU A 119 12.33 -9.14 10.76
N GLU A 120 11.19 -9.25 11.44
CA GLU A 120 9.95 -9.78 10.87
C GLU A 120 9.45 -8.95 9.71
N ILE A 121 9.46 -7.61 9.85
CA ILE A 121 9.13 -6.70 8.77
C ILE A 121 10.06 -6.96 7.59
N LEU A 122 11.38 -6.90 7.78
CA LEU A 122 12.33 -7.06 6.66
C LEU A 122 12.21 -8.45 5.99
N ASN A 123 11.95 -9.51 6.76
CA ASN A 123 11.71 -10.85 6.23
C ASN A 123 10.48 -10.92 5.32
N ALA A 124 9.41 -10.19 5.65
CA ALA A 124 8.21 -10.10 4.81
C ALA A 124 8.50 -9.51 3.42
N TYR A 125 9.44 -8.57 3.32
CA TYR A 125 9.77 -7.85 2.08
C TYR A 125 10.93 -8.46 1.28
N LEU A 126 11.97 -8.92 1.96
CA LEU A 126 13.12 -9.53 1.29
C LEU A 126 12.83 -10.95 0.83
N ASP A 127 11.92 -11.65 1.52
CA ASP A 127 11.45 -12.99 1.15
C ASP A 127 12.58 -13.97 0.83
N PRO A 128 12.96 -14.87 1.75
CA PRO A 128 13.98 -15.88 1.49
C PRO A 128 13.73 -16.75 0.23
N THR A 129 12.50 -16.82 -0.28
CA THR A 129 12.16 -17.54 -1.52
C THR A 129 12.42 -16.73 -2.81
N GLY A 130 12.64 -15.42 -2.68
CA GLY A 130 13.01 -14.50 -3.75
C GLY A 130 11.86 -14.06 -4.68
N ILE A 131 10.61 -14.37 -4.37
CA ILE A 131 9.44 -13.98 -5.17
C ILE A 131 9.17 -12.49 -5.00
N CYS A 132 9.19 -11.97 -3.76
CA CYS A 132 9.04 -10.52 -3.52
C CYS A 132 10.15 -9.72 -4.20
N GLY A 133 11.39 -10.23 -4.17
CA GLY A 133 12.50 -9.57 -4.85
C GLY A 133 12.27 -9.39 -6.36
N LYS A 134 11.67 -10.38 -7.02
CA LYS A 134 11.30 -10.30 -8.44
C LYS A 134 10.23 -9.25 -8.70
N LEU A 135 9.25 -9.08 -7.81
CA LEU A 135 8.25 -8.02 -7.92
C LEU A 135 8.88 -6.63 -7.89
N TYR A 136 9.83 -6.40 -6.98
CA TYR A 136 10.53 -5.12 -6.89
C TYR A 136 11.42 -4.84 -8.11
N LEU A 137 12.18 -5.84 -8.57
CA LEU A 137 13.03 -5.71 -9.76
C LEU A 137 12.22 -5.61 -11.06
N ASN A 138 10.93 -5.99 -11.05
CA ASN A 138 10.06 -5.87 -12.22
C ASN A 138 9.97 -4.43 -12.75
N ALA A 139 10.13 -3.41 -11.90
CA ALA A 139 10.19 -2.02 -12.35
C ALA A 139 11.33 -1.77 -13.38
N LEU A 140 12.51 -2.35 -13.16
CA LEU A 140 13.64 -2.24 -14.09
C LEU A 140 13.40 -3.05 -15.36
N HIS A 141 12.84 -4.26 -15.23
CA HIS A 141 12.45 -5.07 -16.39
C HIS A 141 11.39 -4.36 -17.26
N ARG A 142 10.46 -3.67 -16.63
CA ARG A 142 9.43 -2.88 -17.29
C ARG A 142 10.05 -1.70 -18.05
N LEU A 143 11.01 -0.98 -17.47
CA LEU A 143 11.77 0.06 -18.17
C LEU A 143 12.43 -0.48 -19.44
N ASN A 144 13.07 -1.66 -19.35
CA ASN A 144 13.71 -2.29 -20.52
C ASN A 144 12.68 -2.60 -21.62
N ARG A 145 11.52 -3.14 -21.24
CA ARG A 145 10.49 -3.56 -22.20
C ARG A 145 9.70 -2.40 -22.80
N GLU A 146 9.24 -1.46 -21.98
CA GLU A 146 8.31 -0.40 -22.39
C GLU A 146 9.01 0.87 -22.86
N PHE A 147 10.22 1.13 -22.37
CA PHE A 147 10.98 2.34 -22.69
C PHE A 147 12.31 2.06 -23.37
N GLN A 148 12.52 0.82 -23.83
CA GLN A 148 13.73 0.36 -24.53
C GLN A 148 15.01 0.61 -23.71
N ALA A 149 14.88 0.62 -22.38
CA ALA A 149 16.03 0.78 -21.50
C ALA A 149 16.98 -0.42 -21.60
N ASN A 150 18.22 -0.24 -21.16
CA ASN A 150 19.24 -1.28 -21.12
C ASN A 150 19.74 -1.59 -19.70
N PHE A 151 18.87 -1.53 -18.68
CA PHE A 151 19.22 -1.93 -17.32
C PHE A 151 19.73 -3.38 -17.31
N LYS A 152 20.99 -3.57 -16.92
CA LYS A 152 21.57 -4.89 -16.62
C LYS A 152 21.26 -5.23 -15.17
N ILE A 153 20.25 -6.08 -14.94
CA ILE A 153 19.72 -6.35 -13.60
C ILE A 153 20.78 -6.93 -12.65
N ASP A 154 21.73 -7.71 -13.17
CA ASP A 154 22.83 -8.28 -12.38
C ASP A 154 23.78 -7.22 -11.79
N ASN A 155 23.74 -5.98 -12.31
CA ASN A 155 24.49 -4.85 -11.75
C ASN A 155 23.75 -4.17 -10.58
N PHE A 156 22.60 -4.70 -10.16
CA PHE A 156 21.79 -4.15 -9.08
C PHE A 156 21.58 -5.16 -7.97
N LYS A 157 21.80 -4.72 -6.74
CA LYS A 157 21.42 -5.48 -5.54
C LYS A 157 20.15 -4.86 -4.94
N LEU A 158 19.11 -5.66 -4.80
CA LEU A 158 17.91 -5.26 -4.05
C LEU A 158 18.25 -5.22 -2.56
N GLU A 159 17.92 -4.11 -1.91
CA GLU A 159 18.14 -3.90 -0.48
C GLU A 159 16.87 -3.32 0.15
N ALA A 160 16.58 -3.81 1.36
CA ALA A 160 15.49 -3.32 2.20
C ALA A 160 16.07 -2.81 3.51
N SER A 161 15.56 -1.69 4.01
CA SER A 161 15.81 -1.22 5.37
C SER A 161 14.51 -0.75 6.00
N PHE A 162 14.50 -0.60 7.33
CA PHE A 162 13.34 -0.14 8.05
C PHE A 162 13.58 1.25 8.64
N SER A 163 12.70 2.20 8.33
CA SER A 163 12.71 3.54 8.90
C SER A 163 11.69 3.58 10.02
N ARG A 164 12.15 3.53 11.27
CA ARG A 164 11.25 3.55 12.44
C ARG A 164 10.95 4.99 12.85
N ASP A 165 9.67 5.32 12.90
CA ASP A 165 9.16 6.57 13.44
C ASP A 165 7.98 6.29 14.39
N LEU A 166 8.16 6.67 15.65
CA LEU A 166 7.19 6.53 16.73
C LEU A 166 6.61 7.88 17.18
N SER A 167 6.88 8.95 16.43
CA SER A 167 6.25 10.24 16.68
C SER A 167 4.74 10.14 16.47
N ALA A 168 3.97 10.90 17.25
CA ALA A 168 2.51 10.78 17.29
C ALA A 168 1.83 11.00 15.92
N LYS A 169 2.42 11.84 15.07
CA LYS A 169 1.93 12.15 13.71
C LYS A 169 2.73 11.47 12.60
N GLY A 170 3.73 10.67 12.96
CA GLY A 170 4.60 9.97 12.03
C GLY A 170 4.10 8.58 11.68
N SER A 171 4.94 7.86 10.94
CA SER A 171 4.70 6.45 10.63
C SER A 171 6.02 5.77 10.30
N SER A 172 6.15 4.51 10.69
CA SER A 172 7.31 3.73 10.30
C SER A 172 7.13 3.23 8.87
N ALA A 173 8.20 3.08 8.10
CA ALA A 173 8.11 2.68 6.69
C ALA A 173 9.21 1.72 6.28
N VAL A 174 8.92 0.87 5.29
CA VAL A 174 9.94 0.03 4.66
C VAL A 174 10.58 0.83 3.53
N ILE A 175 11.89 0.75 3.44
CA ILE A 175 12.68 1.45 2.44
C ILE A 175 13.19 0.40 1.45
N MET A 176 12.64 0.40 0.24
CA MET A 176 13.01 -0.55 -0.81
C MET A 176 13.85 0.17 -1.86
N ARG A 177 15.07 -0.32 -2.10
CA ARG A 177 16.02 0.30 -3.02
C ARG A 177 16.73 -0.75 -3.85
N VAL A 178 17.20 -0.35 -5.02
CA VAL A 178 18.25 -1.07 -5.73
C VAL A 178 19.55 -0.29 -5.65
N ARG A 179 20.63 -0.95 -5.27
CA ARG A 179 21.97 -0.38 -5.24
C ARG A 179 22.75 -0.83 -6.46
N SER A 180 23.34 0.11 -7.18
CA SER A 180 24.28 -0.22 -8.25
C SER A 180 25.54 -0.87 -7.66
N THR A 181 25.96 -1.99 -8.24
CA THR A 181 27.16 -2.72 -7.80
C THR A 181 28.42 -2.30 -8.54
N CYS A 182 28.31 -1.42 -9.54
CA CYS A 182 29.45 -0.87 -10.28
C CYS A 182 29.07 0.43 -10.99
N LYS A 183 30.04 1.28 -11.29
CA LYS A 183 29.80 2.44 -12.15
C LYS A 183 29.41 1.98 -13.58
N HIS A 184 28.29 2.47 -14.08
CA HIS A 184 27.83 2.15 -15.44
C HIS A 184 26.82 3.17 -15.97
N GLU A 185 26.63 3.14 -17.29
CA GLU A 185 25.62 3.94 -17.97
C GLU A 185 24.38 3.11 -18.27
N VAL A 186 23.20 3.69 -18.05
CA VAL A 186 21.90 3.15 -18.47
C VAL A 186 21.23 4.13 -19.43
N CYS A 187 21.08 3.72 -20.68
CA CYS A 187 20.35 4.44 -21.71
C CYS A 187 18.87 4.05 -21.68
N ILE A 188 17.98 5.04 -21.74
CA ILE A 188 16.52 4.87 -21.74
C ILE A 188 15.93 5.71 -22.90
N PRO A 189 16.02 5.22 -24.15
CA PRO A 189 15.57 5.96 -25.33
C PRO A 189 14.10 6.38 -25.26
N GLY A 190 13.21 5.52 -24.75
CA GLY A 190 11.78 5.81 -24.62
C GLY A 190 11.46 6.94 -23.64
N LEU A 191 12.44 7.38 -22.83
CA LEU A 191 12.35 8.55 -21.96
C LEU A 191 13.27 9.70 -22.42
N ASN A 192 14.04 9.53 -23.50
CA ASN A 192 15.13 10.43 -23.91
C ASN A 192 16.08 10.77 -22.74
N LEU A 193 16.55 9.74 -22.05
CA LEU A 193 17.31 9.85 -20.82
C LEU A 193 18.49 8.89 -20.83
N THR A 194 19.63 9.34 -20.32
CA THR A 194 20.78 8.51 -20.02
C THR A 194 21.18 8.76 -18.57
N LEU A 195 21.31 7.69 -17.80
CA LEU A 195 21.70 7.71 -16.39
C LEU A 195 23.15 7.27 -16.29
N LEU A 196 24.00 8.10 -15.70
CA LEU A 196 25.27 7.66 -15.16
C LEU A 196 25.04 7.30 -13.69
N LEU A 197 25.19 6.02 -13.36
CA LEU A 197 25.08 5.52 -11.99
C LEU A 197 26.48 5.22 -11.47
N GLU A 198 26.82 5.77 -10.31
CA GLU A 198 28.05 5.42 -9.60
C GLU A 198 27.91 4.08 -8.87
N GLU A 199 29.04 3.44 -8.55
CA GLU A 199 29.02 2.27 -7.66
C GLU A 199 28.47 2.67 -6.28
N GLY A 200 27.52 1.88 -5.76
CA GLY A 200 26.86 2.18 -4.50
C GLY A 200 25.69 3.16 -4.60
N GLU A 201 25.44 3.77 -5.76
CA GLU A 201 24.29 4.67 -5.94
C GLU A 201 22.97 3.90 -5.84
N TYR A 202 21.99 4.50 -5.14
CA TYR A 202 20.65 3.92 -4.98
C TYR A 202 19.64 4.51 -5.96
N ILE A 203 18.73 3.66 -6.42
CA ILE A 203 17.44 4.07 -6.95
C ILE A 203 16.37 3.56 -5.96
N ASN A 204 15.58 4.48 -5.41
CA ASN A 204 14.44 4.13 -4.57
C ASN A 204 13.35 3.47 -5.42
N LEU A 205 12.74 2.40 -4.93
CA LEU A 205 11.58 1.77 -5.57
C LEU A 205 10.26 2.34 -5.00
N PHE A 206 10.30 3.61 -4.64
CA PHE A 206 9.22 4.38 -4.03
C PHE A 206 9.42 5.88 -4.15
N GLU A 207 8.31 6.61 -4.26
CA GLU A 207 8.21 8.04 -4.04
C GLU A 207 8.02 8.38 -2.56
N GLY A 208 8.48 9.56 -2.13
CA GLY A 208 8.25 10.04 -0.76
C GLY A 208 9.14 9.36 0.29
N GLU A 209 8.53 8.92 1.39
CA GLU A 209 9.24 8.56 2.64
C GLU A 209 9.40 7.04 2.84
N GLY A 210 8.87 6.22 1.93
CA GLY A 210 9.01 4.77 1.97
C GLY A 210 7.88 4.05 1.25
N VAL A 211 7.85 2.74 1.39
CA VAL A 211 6.70 1.89 1.05
C VAL A 211 6.10 1.30 2.30
N SER A 212 4.80 0.99 2.21
CA SER A 212 4.05 0.25 3.23
C SER A 212 4.30 0.78 4.64
N HIS A 213 3.60 1.86 4.95
CA HIS A 213 3.67 2.49 6.25
C HIS A 213 3.05 1.59 7.32
N LYS A 214 3.66 1.58 8.50
CA LYS A 214 3.22 0.89 9.71
C LYS A 214 2.98 1.89 10.83
N TYR A 215 2.00 1.56 11.66
CA TYR A 215 1.48 2.45 12.69
C TYR A 215 1.41 1.73 14.03
N THR A 216 1.63 2.47 15.11
CA THR A 216 1.16 2.05 16.43
C THR A 216 -0.34 2.33 16.55
N LEU A 217 -1.01 1.71 17.53
CA LEU A 217 -2.43 2.01 17.79
C LEU A 217 -2.68 3.50 18.13
N ASP A 218 -1.71 4.16 18.76
CA ASP A 218 -1.81 5.60 19.06
C ASP A 218 -1.66 6.46 17.79
N GLN A 219 -0.76 6.08 16.88
CA GLN A 219 -0.67 6.75 15.57
C GLN A 219 -1.96 6.54 14.75
N ILE A 220 -2.59 5.36 14.81
CA ILE A 220 -3.89 5.11 14.17
C ILE A 220 -4.99 6.03 14.75
N ARG A 221 -5.00 6.23 16.07
CA ARG A 221 -5.93 7.19 16.70
C ARG A 221 -5.66 8.62 16.23
N GLY A 222 -4.39 9.03 16.14
CA GLY A 222 -4.00 10.32 15.60
C GLY A 222 -4.45 10.53 14.14
N LEU A 223 -4.33 9.50 13.29
CA LEU A 223 -4.86 9.53 11.91
C LEU A 223 -6.38 9.71 11.88
N ALA A 224 -7.11 9.07 12.81
CA ALA A 224 -8.55 9.22 12.93
C ALA A 224 -8.92 10.67 13.23
N GLU A 225 -8.25 11.28 14.21
CA GLU A 225 -8.47 12.66 14.62
C GLU A 225 -8.16 13.65 13.49
N ASP A 226 -7.00 13.51 12.84
CA ASP A 226 -6.59 14.37 11.73
C ASP A 226 -7.56 14.19 10.52
N GLY A 227 -8.07 12.98 10.31
CA GLY A 227 -9.08 12.65 9.29
C GLY A 227 -10.52 13.06 9.65
N GLN A 228 -10.76 13.60 10.85
CA GLN A 228 -12.10 13.89 11.39
C GLN A 228 -13.04 12.66 11.39
N LEU A 229 -12.47 11.51 11.73
CA LEU A 229 -13.14 10.23 11.82
C LEU A 229 -13.22 9.75 13.27
N HIS A 230 -14.34 9.13 13.62
CA HIS A 230 -14.51 8.42 14.88
C HIS A 230 -14.17 6.94 14.66
N ILE A 231 -13.27 6.39 15.47
CA ILE A 231 -13.03 4.94 15.51
C ILE A 231 -14.18 4.27 16.26
N GLU A 232 -14.99 3.50 15.54
CA GLU A 232 -16.07 2.72 16.16
C GLU A 232 -15.55 1.42 16.75
N LYS A 233 -14.65 0.76 16.01
CA LYS A 233 -14.11 -0.53 16.40
C LYS A 233 -12.76 -0.82 15.76
N ILE A 234 -11.95 -1.59 16.49
CA ILE A 234 -10.67 -2.13 16.03
C ILE A 234 -10.71 -3.63 16.25
N TRP A 235 -10.39 -4.39 15.22
CA TRP A 235 -10.13 -5.83 15.28
C TRP A 235 -8.67 -6.11 14.94
N THR A 236 -8.05 -7.03 15.64
CA THR A 236 -6.68 -7.49 15.39
C THR A 236 -6.65 -9.00 15.20
N ASP A 237 -5.61 -9.50 14.55
CA ASP A 237 -5.30 -10.93 14.50
C ASP A 237 -4.69 -11.38 15.84
N SER A 238 -4.54 -12.69 16.03
CA SER A 238 -4.03 -13.26 17.30
C SER A 238 -2.67 -12.73 17.71
N ASP A 239 -1.85 -12.37 16.72
CA ASP A 239 -0.47 -11.94 16.91
C ASP A 239 -0.33 -10.41 16.87
N ASN A 240 -1.42 -9.67 16.67
CA ASN A 240 -1.45 -8.20 16.55
C ASN A 240 -0.53 -7.65 15.45
N HIS A 241 -0.46 -8.34 14.31
CA HIS A 241 0.24 -7.88 13.12
C HIS A 241 -0.46 -6.71 12.44
N VAL A 242 -1.79 -6.71 12.43
CA VAL A 242 -2.59 -5.70 11.73
C VAL A 242 -3.79 -5.25 12.57
N ALA A 243 -4.28 -4.05 12.29
CA ALA A 243 -5.51 -3.51 12.84
C ALA A 243 -6.51 -3.27 11.70
N CYS A 244 -7.61 -4.03 11.66
CA CYS A 244 -8.77 -3.70 10.85
C CYS A 244 -9.63 -2.72 11.63
N VAL A 245 -9.81 -1.51 11.12
CA VAL A 245 -10.43 -0.40 11.84
C VAL A 245 -11.66 0.07 11.09
N MET A 246 -12.79 0.11 11.79
CA MET A 246 -14.02 0.73 11.30
C MET A 246 -14.13 2.14 11.81
N PHE A 247 -14.28 3.06 10.88
CA PHE A 247 -14.47 4.48 11.11
C PHE A 247 -15.86 4.92 10.69
N SER A 248 -16.40 5.90 11.39
CA SER A 248 -17.52 6.72 10.95
C SER A 248 -17.12 8.18 10.91
N LYS A 249 -17.89 8.99 10.19
CA LYS A 249 -17.71 10.44 10.18
C LYS A 249 -18.01 11.00 11.58
N LEU A 250 -17.17 11.90 12.08
CA LEU A 250 -17.52 12.67 13.28
C LEU A 250 -18.79 13.48 12.98
N ASN A 251 -19.87 13.21 13.73
CA ASN A 251 -21.10 13.99 13.64
C ASN A 251 -20.85 15.39 14.22
N ASN A 252 -20.44 16.33 13.38
CA ASN A 252 -20.38 17.74 13.72
C ASN A 252 -21.79 18.29 13.88
N LEU A 253 -22.39 18.15 15.06
CA LEU A 253 -23.58 18.92 15.42
C LEU A 253 -23.29 20.41 15.64
N ASN A 254 -22.04 20.89 15.49
CA ASN A 254 -21.65 22.27 15.84
C ASN A 254 -20.55 22.92 14.96
N THR A 255 -20.46 22.64 13.65
CA THR A 255 -19.64 23.51 12.77
C THR A 255 -20.45 24.70 12.27
N GLN A 256 -20.56 25.74 13.10
CA GLN A 256 -20.91 27.08 12.65
C GLN A 256 -19.68 27.66 11.93
N ILE A 257 -19.70 27.66 10.60
CA ILE A 257 -18.65 28.27 9.78
C ILE A 257 -19.05 29.73 9.55
N ASP A 258 -18.49 30.63 10.35
CA ASP A 258 -18.61 32.07 10.08
C ASP A 258 -17.76 32.42 8.84
N ARG A 259 -18.41 33.01 7.83
CA ARG A 259 -17.72 33.65 6.71
C ARG A 259 -16.84 34.78 7.27
N LYS A 260 -15.53 34.66 7.12
CA LYS A 260 -14.67 35.85 7.20
C LYS A 260 -15.01 36.77 6.01
N PRO A 261 -15.25 38.08 6.23
CA PRO A 261 -15.48 39.02 5.15
C PRO A 261 -14.22 39.17 4.28
N LEU A 262 -14.48 39.39 2.98
CA LEU A 262 -13.50 39.58 1.90
C LEU A 262 -12.49 40.71 2.18
#